data_AF-A0A9C7TGN6-F1
#
_entry.id   AF-A0A9C7TGN6-F1
#
_cell.length_a   1.000
_cell.length_b   1.000
_cell.length_c   1.000
_cell.angle_alpha   90.00
_cell.angle_beta   90.00
_cell.angle_gamma   90.00
#
_symmetry.space_group_name_H-M   'P 1'
#
loop_
_entity.id
_entity.type
_entity.pdbx_description
1 polymer ?
#
loop_
_entity_poly.entity_id
_entity_poly.type
_entity_poly.pdbx_seq_one_letter_code
_entity_poly.pdbx_strand_id
1 'polypeptide(L)'
;MGIWLWDDARLRERLRPGQCVLLKVLRRLSDGRMLARVSDVKVVLEADVPLSAGHTYRAVVGHLGDPIVLRICKVEGKVDFIC
;
A
#
# COMPACT_ATOMS: atom_id res chain seq x y z
N MET A 1 4.04 10.08 6.75
CA MET A 1 4.04 10.27 5.29
C MET A 1 4.74 9.09 4.61
N GLY A 2 4.02 7.99 4.31
CA GLY A 2 4.38 7.05 3.23
C GLY A 2 4.26 5.57 3.61
N ILE A 3 3.53 4.80 2.80
CA ILE A 3 3.66 3.35 2.76
C ILE A 3 4.83 3.00 1.85
N TRP A 4 5.73 2.16 2.31
CA TRP A 4 6.81 1.60 1.51
C TRP A 4 6.49 0.17 1.10
N LEU A 5 6.80 -0.19 -0.13
CA LEU A 5 6.76 -1.55 -0.64
C LEU A 5 8.21 -1.95 -0.94
N TRP A 6 8.63 -3.12 -0.48
CA TRP A 6 9.95 -3.64 -0.90
C TRP A 6 10.02 -3.86 -2.41
N ASP A 7 11.23 -3.78 -2.94
CA ASP A 7 11.49 -3.94 -4.37
C ASP A 7 10.79 -5.18 -4.96
N ASP A 8 9.85 -4.89 -5.86
CA ASP A 8 9.20 -5.89 -6.70
C ASP A 8 9.27 -5.40 -8.14
N ALA A 9 10.18 -6.00 -8.92
CA ALA A 9 10.45 -5.65 -10.30
C ALA A 9 9.18 -5.67 -11.16
N ARG A 10 8.24 -6.60 -10.90
CA ARG A 10 6.97 -6.69 -11.64
C ARG A 10 6.06 -5.51 -11.35
N LEU A 11 6.17 -4.94 -10.15
CA LEU A 11 5.43 -3.74 -9.79
C LEU A 11 6.03 -2.51 -10.49
N ARG A 12 7.36 -2.38 -10.54
CA ARG A 12 8.05 -1.25 -11.19
C ARG A 12 7.71 -1.13 -12.68
N GLU A 13 7.61 -2.25 -13.38
CA GLU A 13 7.23 -2.26 -14.81
C GLU A 13 5.82 -1.69 -15.03
N ARG A 14 4.92 -1.89 -14.06
CA ARG A 14 3.48 -1.59 -14.17
C ARG A 14 3.10 -0.24 -13.57
N LEU A 15 3.90 0.29 -12.65
CA LEU A 15 3.60 1.54 -11.96
C LEU A 15 4.25 2.75 -12.62
N ARG A 16 3.65 3.91 -12.41
CA ARG A 16 4.19 5.22 -12.79
C ARG A 16 4.08 6.19 -11.61
N PRO A 17 5.08 7.06 -11.35
CA PRO A 17 4.93 8.13 -10.36
C PRO A 17 3.69 8.99 -10.66
N GLY A 18 2.95 9.36 -9.62
CA GLY A 18 1.67 10.07 -9.70
C GLY A 18 0.45 9.19 -9.95
N GLN A 19 0.63 7.91 -10.30
CA GLN A 19 -0.49 6.99 -10.55
C GLN A 19 -1.26 6.70 -9.24
N CYS A 20 -2.59 6.72 -9.32
CA CYS A 20 -3.44 6.22 -8.23
C CYS A 20 -3.63 4.71 -8.37
N VAL A 21 -3.43 3.97 -7.28
CA VAL A 21 -3.52 2.51 -7.21
C VAL A 21 -4.35 2.06 -6.02
N LEU A 22 -4.93 0.87 -6.14
CA LEU A 22 -5.60 0.19 -5.03
C LEU A 22 -4.61 -0.76 -4.36
N LEU A 23 -4.52 -0.64 -3.03
CA LEU A 23 -3.73 -1.48 -2.14
C LEU A 23 -4.69 -2.27 -1.26
N LYS A 24 -4.74 -3.60 -1.40
CA LYS A 24 -5.51 -4.47 -0.51
C LYS A 24 -4.60 -5.14 0.50
N VAL A 25 -4.77 -4.82 1.79
CA VAL A 25 -4.02 -5.49 2.86
C VAL A 25 -4.58 -6.88 3.08
N LEU A 26 -3.77 -7.91 2.92
CA LEU A 26 -4.17 -9.30 3.06
C LEU A 26 -4.05 -9.78 4.49
N ARG A 27 -2.90 -9.56 5.12
CA ARG A 27 -2.63 -9.91 6.51
C ARG A 27 -1.42 -9.16 7.05
N ARG A 28 -1.31 -9.10 8.38
CA ARG A 28 -0.09 -8.67 9.09
C ARG A 28 0.88 -9.85 9.23
N LEU A 29 2.17 -9.59 9.08
CA LEU A 29 3.25 -10.54 9.30
C LEU A 29 3.75 -10.45 10.75
N SER A 30 4.49 -11.47 11.20
CA SER A 30 4.99 -11.57 12.58
C SER A 30 5.98 -10.48 12.96
N ASP A 31 6.69 -9.92 11.98
CA ASP A 31 7.65 -8.83 12.13
C ASP A 31 7.01 -7.44 12.03
N GLY A 32 5.68 -7.37 12.06
CA GLY A 32 4.92 -6.12 12.06
C GLY A 32 4.63 -5.57 10.66
N ARG A 33 5.29 -6.07 9.62
CA ARG A 33 5.03 -5.73 8.21
C ARG A 33 3.67 -6.25 7.77
N MET A 34 3.22 -5.86 6.58
CA MET A 34 1.97 -6.38 6.03
C MET A 34 2.16 -6.97 4.63
N LEU A 35 1.45 -8.06 4.36
CA LEU A 35 1.32 -8.60 3.02
C LEU A 35 0.12 -7.91 2.37
N ALA A 36 0.33 -7.27 1.23
CA ALA A 36 -0.75 -6.67 0.45
C ALA A 36 -0.72 -7.08 -1.02
N ARG A 37 -1.76 -6.68 -1.73
CA ARG A 37 -1.89 -6.82 -3.17
C ARG A 37 -2.04 -5.43 -3.81
N VAL A 38 -1.20 -5.15 -4.80
CA VAL A 38 -1.25 -3.94 -5.63
C VAL A 38 -1.27 -4.36 -7.08
N SER A 39 -2.28 -3.94 -7.84
CA SER A 39 -2.41 -4.28 -9.27
C SER A 39 -2.17 -5.77 -9.55
N ASP A 40 -2.74 -6.66 -8.75
CA ASP A 40 -2.55 -8.12 -8.81
C ASP A 40 -1.23 -8.71 -8.29
N VAL A 41 -0.21 -7.90 -8.01
CA VAL A 41 1.07 -8.36 -7.46
C VAL A 41 0.99 -8.39 -5.94
N LYS A 42 1.46 -9.48 -5.33
CA LYS A 42 1.59 -9.59 -3.87
C LYS A 42 2.92 -8.98 -3.45
N VAL A 43 2.85 -8.00 -2.57
CA VAL A 43 4.01 -7.24 -2.09
C VAL A 43 4.02 -7.23 -0.57
N VAL A 44 5.22 -7.13 -0.01
CA VAL A 44 5.38 -6.84 1.41
C VAL A 44 5.48 -5.33 1.55
N LEU A 45 4.73 -4.79 2.50
CA LEU A 45 4.68 -3.37 2.79
C LEU A 45 5.11 -3.07 4.22
N GLU A 46 5.79 -1.96 4.35
CA GLU A 46 6.04 -1.27 5.61
C GLU A 46 5.20 0.00 5.59
N ALA A 47 4.25 0.11 6.52
CA ALA A 47 3.38 1.27 6.60
C ALA A 47 3.71 2.08 7.85
N ASP A 48 3.95 3.37 7.66
CA ASP A 48 4.05 4.34 8.74
C ASP A 48 2.66 4.79 9.26
N VAL A 49 1.58 4.25 8.68
CA VAL A 49 0.19 4.51 9.02
C VAL A 49 -0.52 3.21 9.44
N PRO A 50 -1.51 3.28 10.35
CA PRO A 50 -2.28 2.11 10.75
C PRO A 50 -3.15 1.63 9.59
N LEU A 51 -2.82 0.46 9.03
CA LEU A 51 -3.66 -0.22 8.04
C LEU A 51 -4.22 -1.51 8.63
N SER A 52 -5.45 -1.82 8.25
CA SER A 52 -6.21 -2.96 8.73
C SER A 52 -6.17 -4.07 7.70
N ALA A 53 -5.92 -5.30 8.14
CA ALA A 53 -6.04 -6.48 7.29
C ALA A 53 -7.47 -6.60 6.73
N GLY A 54 -7.59 -7.11 5.50
CA GLY A 54 -8.85 -7.22 4.77
C GLY A 54 -9.34 -5.93 4.11
N HIS A 55 -8.76 -4.77 4.44
CA HIS A 55 -9.20 -3.47 3.93
C HIS A 55 -8.48 -3.09 2.63
N THR A 56 -9.15 -2.25 1.83
CA THR A 56 -8.60 -1.70 0.59
C THR A 56 -8.40 -0.20 0.73
N TYR A 57 -7.23 0.28 0.31
CA TYR A 57 -6.80 1.65 0.42
C TYR A 57 -6.48 2.20 -0.96
N ARG A 58 -6.80 3.47 -1.19
CA ARG A 58 -6.31 4.21 -2.36
C ARG A 58 -4.99 4.86 -2.02
N ALA A 59 -3.99 4.66 -2.87
CA ALA A 59 -2.67 5.23 -2.72
C ALA A 59 -2.19 5.89 -4.02
N VAL A 60 -1.38 6.92 -3.93
CA VAL A 60 -0.68 7.52 -5.07
C VAL A 60 0.78 7.11 -5.04
N VAL A 61 1.31 6.67 -6.18
CA VAL A 61 2.72 6.32 -6.34
C VAL A 61 3.57 7.58 -6.24
N GLY A 62 4.46 7.64 -5.24
CA GLY A 62 5.39 8.75 -5.05
C GLY A 62 6.72 8.52 -5.77
N HIS A 63 7.39 7.42 -5.46
CA HIS A 63 8.74 7.11 -5.94
C HIS A 63 8.88 5.60 -6.22
N LEU A 64 9.61 5.21 -7.26
CA LEU A 64 9.77 3.81 -7.69
C LEU A 64 11.13 3.18 -7.33
N GLY A 65 11.95 3.81 -6.47
CA GLY A 65 13.23 3.28 -6.00
C GLY A 65 13.11 2.07 -5.06
N ASP A 66 14.15 1.81 -4.28
CA ASP A 66 14.18 0.72 -3.30
C ASP A 66 14.18 1.29 -1.87
N PRO A 67 13.05 1.22 -1.14
CA PRO A 67 11.74 0.68 -1.50
C PRO A 67 10.86 1.62 -2.36
N ILE A 68 9.83 1.07 -3.02
CA ILE A 68 8.80 1.85 -3.73
C ILE A 68 7.94 2.60 -2.70
N VAL A 69 7.71 3.89 -2.89
CA VAL A 69 6.95 4.73 -1.96
C VAL A 69 5.55 5.01 -2.51
N LEU A 70 4.53 4.70 -1.72
CA LEU A 70 3.13 5.02 -1.95
C LEU A 70 2.61 5.99 -0.86
N ARG A 71 1.72 6.91 -1.23
CA ARG A 71 1.04 7.82 -0.28
C ARG A 71 -0.44 7.47 -0.22
N ILE A 72 -0.98 7.12 0.94
CA ILE A 72 -2.42 6.88 1.09
C ILE A 72 -3.20 8.18 0.90
N CYS A 73 -4.24 8.12 0.07
CA CYS A 73 -5.11 9.26 -0.23
C CYS A 73 -6.53 9.09 0.35
N LYS A 74 -7.04 7.86 0.45
CA LYS A 74 -8.38 7.61 1.02
C LYS A 74 -8.51 6.16 1.50
N VAL A 75 -9.10 5.99 2.67
CA VAL A 75 -9.52 4.69 3.22
C VAL A 75 -10.95 4.42 2.74
N GLU A 76 -11.17 3.36 1.96
CA GLU A 76 -12.52 2.86 1.72
C GLU A 76 -12.70 1.56 2.51
N GLY A 77 -13.27 1.70 3.70
CA GLY A 77 -13.59 0.62 4.62
C GLY A 77 -14.13 1.23 5.92
N LYS A 78 -15.33 0.77 6.33
CA LYS A 78 -16.26 1.36 7.31
C LYS A 78 -15.59 2.30 8.32
N VAL A 79 -15.87 3.58 8.13
CA VAL A 79 -15.42 4.65 8.99
C VAL A 79 -16.62 5.10 9.82
N ASP A 80 -16.72 4.65 11.06
CA ASP A 80 -17.50 5.37 12.06
C ASP A 80 -16.63 6.56 12.50
N PHE A 81 -16.82 7.72 11.86
CA PHE A 81 -16.44 9.01 12.45
C PHE A 81 -17.71 9.69 12.93
N ILE A 82 -17.80 9.92 14.24
CA ILE A 82 -18.65 10.96 14.81
C ILE A 82 -17.99 12.29 14.41
N CYS A 83 -18.74 13.11 13.69
CA CYS A 83 -18.39 14.49 13.34
C CYS A 83 -18.26 15.37 14.60
#